data_AF-A0A7J3TUZ7-F1
#
_entry.id   AF-A0A7J3TUZ7-F1
#
_cell.length_a   1.000
_cell.length_b   1.000
_cell.length_c   1.000
_cell.angle_alpha   90.00
_cell.angle_beta   90.00
_cell.angle_gamma   90.00
#
_symmetry.space_group_name_H-M   'P 1'
#
loop_
_entity.id
_entity.type
_entity.pdbx_description
1 polymer ?
#
loop_
_entity_poly.entity_id
_entity_poly.type
_entity_poly.pdbx_seq_one_letter_code
_entity_poly.pdbx_strand_id
1 'polypeptide(L)'
;MSREIAEGKFPWILVVTTTIIFTVLGNIWLALLPHFNLVVNYNLGYVGCALSLSPLGFLPFLIMLPLRIKLSSRTATVLYTVGLTTGFFMNLYFPWYQPGAEFTSRYINPENSIKYIPSFVAPPREVAENLLYGNPYIPWSDWFIPVMFWWIYQVVFSLFMISTVSIFRQFWIDVEKMPFPQTAMAYEIVRMTVEREKYKRLSRPFIIGLILGLTIQVPIFMALTFPWFPDIYAWRTNTCGFGATWVTPDSPLATVVGFQLFNKWPPFAAVFYLAPLSVLTSFMLWFLVYLIASQVAYYMG
;
A
#
# COMPACT_ATOMS: atom_id res chain seq x y z
N MET A 1 -32.70 20.12 -20.82
CA MET A 1 -33.02 18.81 -21.43
C MET A 1 -31.90 17.84 -21.02
N SER A 2 -32.03 17.22 -19.85
CA SER A 2 -31.08 16.23 -19.34
C SER A 2 -31.23 14.95 -20.16
N ARG A 3 -30.25 14.68 -21.02
CA ARG A 3 -30.17 13.44 -21.78
C ARG A 3 -29.93 12.32 -20.77
N GLU A 4 -30.98 11.56 -20.44
CA GLU A 4 -30.86 10.35 -19.62
C GLU A 4 -29.84 9.44 -20.30
N ILE A 5 -28.67 9.30 -19.67
CA ILE A 5 -27.65 8.35 -20.10
C ILE A 5 -28.26 7.00 -19.81
N ALA A 6 -28.58 6.22 -20.86
CA ALA A 6 -29.03 4.84 -20.69
C ALA A 6 -27.99 4.10 -19.85
N GLU A 7 -28.32 3.83 -18.59
CA GLU A 7 -27.43 3.16 -17.65
C GLU A 7 -27.24 1.72 -18.12
N GLY A 8 -26.18 1.47 -18.90
CA GLY A 8 -25.78 0.11 -19.22
C GLY A 8 -25.60 -0.68 -17.93
N LYS A 9 -26.06 -1.94 -17.90
CA LYS A 9 -25.98 -2.80 -16.72
C LYS A 9 -24.57 -2.82 -16.13
N PHE A 10 -24.46 -2.73 -14.81
CA PHE A 10 -23.17 -2.78 -14.13
C PHE A 10 -22.52 -4.17 -14.33
N PRO A 11 -21.21 -4.25 -14.63
CA PRO A 11 -20.56 -5.51 -15.00
C PRO A 11 -20.19 -6.35 -13.77
N TRP A 12 -21.20 -6.85 -13.03
CA TRP A 12 -21.01 -7.64 -11.81
C TRP A 12 -20.13 -8.88 -11.99
N ILE A 13 -20.31 -9.61 -13.10
CA ILE A 13 -19.53 -10.82 -13.38
C ILE A 13 -18.03 -10.49 -13.45
N LEU A 14 -17.68 -9.39 -14.12
CA LEU A 14 -16.29 -8.93 -14.18
C LEU A 14 -15.75 -8.63 -12.78
N VAL A 15 -16.49 -7.84 -12.00
CA VAL A 15 -16.09 -7.44 -10.63
C VAL A 15 -15.83 -8.65 -9.75
N VAL A 16 -16.78 -9.59 -9.69
CA VAL A 16 -16.65 -10.79 -8.85
C VAL A 16 -15.47 -11.64 -9.31
N THR A 17 -15.35 -11.86 -10.62
CA THR A 17 -14.28 -12.70 -11.19
C THR A 17 -12.91 -12.09 -10.94
N THR A 18 -12.72 -10.80 -11.22
CA THR A 18 -11.41 -10.14 -11.01
C THR A 18 -11.08 -10.02 -9.54
N THR A 19 -12.08 -9.82 -8.67
CA THR A 19 -11.88 -9.83 -7.22
C THR A 19 -11.30 -11.16 -6.76
N ILE A 20 -11.94 -12.27 -7.13
CA ILE A 20 -11.48 -13.63 -6.75
C ILE A 20 -10.07 -13.88 -7.28
N ILE A 21 -9.83 -13.61 -8.57
CA ILE A 21 -8.53 -13.85 -9.20
C ILE A 21 -7.43 -13.03 -8.52
N PHE A 22 -7.67 -11.74 -8.31
CA PHE A 22 -6.72 -10.83 -7.68
C PHE A 22 -6.39 -11.27 -6.26
N THR A 23 -7.40 -11.54 -5.43
CA THR A 23 -7.18 -11.96 -4.05
C THR A 23 -6.44 -13.30 -3.97
N VAL A 24 -6.80 -14.30 -4.79
CA VAL A 24 -6.13 -15.62 -4.77
C VAL A 24 -4.69 -15.52 -5.25
N LEU A 25 -4.45 -14.96 -6.44
CA LEU A 25 -3.10 -14.84 -7.00
C LEU A 25 -2.22 -13.92 -6.14
N GLY A 26 -2.81 -12.87 -5.59
CA GLY A 26 -2.18 -11.94 -4.68
C GLY A 26 -1.62 -12.60 -3.43
N ASN A 27 -2.44 -13.39 -2.75
CA ASN A 27 -2.05 -14.09 -1.53
C ASN A 27 -1.04 -15.21 -1.81
N ILE A 28 -1.19 -15.94 -2.92
CA ILE A 28 -0.20 -16.95 -3.35
C ILE A 28 1.13 -16.26 -3.63
N TRP A 29 1.13 -15.14 -4.36
CA TRP A 29 2.34 -14.38 -4.64
C TRP A 29 3.03 -13.94 -3.34
N LEU A 30 2.29 -13.37 -2.39
CA LEU A 30 2.81 -12.97 -1.10
C LEU A 30 3.45 -14.15 -0.33
N ALA A 31 2.80 -15.32 -0.33
CA ALA A 31 3.31 -16.52 0.32
C ALA A 31 4.59 -17.09 -0.32
N LEU A 32 4.82 -16.81 -1.61
CA LEU A 32 5.99 -17.27 -2.35
C LEU A 32 7.20 -16.33 -2.22
N LEU A 33 7.05 -15.13 -1.65
CA LEU A 33 8.16 -14.19 -1.49
C LEU A 33 9.07 -14.64 -0.34
N PRO A 34 10.37 -14.90 -0.60
CA PRO A 34 11.25 -15.57 0.37
C PRO A 34 11.77 -14.65 1.49
N HIS A 35 11.53 -13.33 1.39
CA HIS A 35 12.10 -12.36 2.31
C HIS A 35 11.10 -11.25 2.66
N PHE A 36 11.06 -10.83 3.92
CA PHE A 36 10.16 -9.75 4.38
C PHE A 36 10.30 -8.46 3.55
N ASN A 37 11.53 -8.03 3.26
CA ASN A 37 11.77 -6.86 2.39
C ASN A 37 11.19 -7.03 0.97
N LEU A 38 11.14 -8.26 0.43
CA LEU A 38 10.48 -8.52 -0.84
C LEU A 38 8.97 -8.37 -0.70
N VAL A 39 8.40 -8.88 0.39
CA VAL A 39 6.98 -8.70 0.70
C VAL A 39 6.61 -7.21 0.81
N VAL A 40 7.43 -6.38 1.44
CA VAL A 40 7.12 -4.94 1.61
C VAL A 40 7.20 -4.15 0.30
N ASN A 41 8.09 -4.54 -0.62
CA ASN A 41 8.37 -3.76 -1.85
C ASN A 41 7.73 -4.31 -3.12
N TYR A 42 7.54 -5.63 -3.20
CA TYR A 42 7.08 -6.35 -4.39
C TYR A 42 5.73 -7.02 -4.17
N ASN A 43 4.99 -6.60 -3.15
CA ASN A 43 3.58 -6.91 -3.03
C ASN A 43 2.80 -6.29 -4.21
N LEU A 44 1.80 -7.01 -4.70
CA LEU A 44 0.87 -6.50 -5.71
C LEU A 44 -0.17 -5.56 -5.09
N GLY A 45 -0.47 -5.77 -3.81
CA GLY A 45 -1.41 -5.00 -3.03
C GLY A 45 -0.79 -3.75 -2.42
N TYR A 46 -0.48 -3.75 -1.13
CA TYR A 46 0.05 -2.59 -0.43
C TYR A 46 1.59 -2.52 -0.47
N VAL A 47 2.15 -1.44 -1.02
CA VAL A 47 3.59 -1.26 -1.16
C VAL A 47 4.08 0.01 -0.47
N GLY A 48 5.25 -0.10 0.16
CA GLY A 48 6.02 1.06 0.60
C GLY A 48 5.58 1.63 1.94
N CYS A 49 5.07 0.81 2.87
CA CYS A 49 4.61 1.21 4.21
C CYS A 49 3.87 2.56 4.22
N ALA A 50 4.54 3.68 4.50
CA ALA A 50 3.92 5.00 4.51
C ALA A 50 3.33 5.46 3.16
N LEU A 51 3.86 4.98 2.03
CA LEU A 51 3.39 5.42 0.69
C LEU A 51 2.01 4.87 0.33
N SER A 52 1.64 3.71 0.90
CA SER A 52 0.35 3.05 0.69
C SER A 52 -0.08 2.96 -0.79
N LEU A 53 0.88 2.73 -1.69
CA LEU A 53 0.59 2.65 -3.12
C LEU A 53 0.19 1.23 -3.48
N SER A 54 -0.84 1.08 -4.32
CA SER A 54 -1.28 -0.23 -4.77
C SER A 54 -1.02 -0.52 -6.26
N PRO A 55 0.04 -1.29 -6.59
CA PRO A 55 0.37 -1.62 -7.98
C PRO A 55 -0.76 -2.33 -8.73
N LEU A 56 -1.57 -3.14 -8.05
CA LEU A 56 -2.64 -3.92 -8.67
C LEU A 56 -3.70 -3.06 -9.38
N GLY A 57 -3.93 -1.83 -8.91
CA GLY A 57 -4.78 -0.88 -9.63
C GLY A 57 -4.22 -0.51 -11.00
N PHE A 58 -2.89 -0.48 -11.17
CA PHE A 58 -2.22 -0.04 -12.40
C PHE A 58 -1.81 -1.19 -13.34
N LEU A 59 -1.57 -2.38 -12.80
CA LEU A 59 -1.08 -3.55 -13.53
C LEU A 59 -1.93 -3.94 -14.75
N PRO A 60 -3.29 -3.96 -14.68
CA PRO A 60 -4.11 -4.27 -15.84
C PRO A 60 -3.80 -3.36 -17.04
N PHE A 61 -3.59 -2.07 -16.79
CA PHE A 61 -3.31 -1.10 -17.86
C PHE A 61 -1.89 -1.24 -18.41
N LEU A 62 -0.92 -1.56 -17.55
CA LEU A 62 0.46 -1.82 -17.95
C LEU A 62 0.60 -3.09 -18.80
N ILE A 63 -0.13 -4.15 -18.47
CA ILE A 63 -0.14 -5.41 -19.25
C ILE A 63 -0.86 -5.22 -20.59
N MET A 64 -1.85 -4.34 -20.64
CA MET A 64 -2.62 -4.08 -21.85
C MET A 64 -1.91 -3.23 -22.90
N LEU A 65 -0.94 -2.40 -22.50
CA LEU A 65 -0.10 -1.61 -23.40
C LEU A 65 0.54 -2.47 -24.51
N PRO A 66 1.25 -3.57 -24.21
CA PRO A 66 1.80 -4.44 -25.26
C PRO A 66 0.74 -5.29 -25.97
N LEU A 67 -0.32 -5.72 -25.26
CA LEU A 67 -1.34 -6.63 -25.81
C LEU A 67 -2.37 -5.95 -26.72
N ARG A 68 -2.42 -4.61 -26.76
CA ARG A 68 -3.34 -3.80 -27.58
C ARG A 68 -4.83 -4.14 -27.40
N ILE A 69 -5.20 -4.71 -26.26
CA ILE A 69 -6.59 -5.04 -25.92
C ILE A 69 -7.38 -3.73 -25.76
N LYS A 70 -8.55 -3.65 -26.37
CA LYS A 70 -9.44 -2.48 -26.23
C LYS A 70 -10.33 -2.66 -25.02
N LEU A 71 -10.25 -1.75 -24.05
CA LEU A 71 -11.23 -1.60 -22.99
C LEU A 71 -12.07 -0.34 -23.22
N SER A 72 -13.25 -0.30 -22.62
CA SER A 72 -13.99 0.96 -22.44
C SER A 72 -13.45 1.70 -21.21
N SER A 73 -13.47 3.04 -21.20
CA SER A 73 -13.11 3.85 -20.03
C SER A 73 -13.89 3.41 -18.78
N ARG A 74 -15.17 3.02 -18.93
CA ARG A 74 -15.98 2.47 -17.84
C ARG A 74 -15.40 1.18 -17.26
N THR A 75 -15.02 0.24 -18.12
CA THR A 75 -14.44 -1.04 -17.69
C THR A 75 -13.07 -0.83 -17.05
N ALA A 76 -12.27 0.12 -17.57
CA ALA A 76 -11.00 0.50 -16.99
C ALA A 76 -11.18 1.07 -15.57
N THR A 77 -12.13 1.99 -15.36
CA THR A 77 -12.43 2.51 -14.02
C THR A 77 -12.84 1.40 -13.07
N VAL A 78 -13.69 0.46 -13.49
CA VAL A 78 -14.09 -0.69 -12.65
C VAL A 78 -12.88 -1.55 -12.28
N LEU A 79 -12.01 -1.88 -13.23
CA LEU A 79 -10.80 -2.67 -12.97
C LEU A 79 -9.82 -1.95 -12.04
N TYR A 80 -9.65 -0.63 -12.20
CA TYR A 80 -8.83 0.19 -11.31
C TYR A 80 -9.36 0.15 -9.89
N THR A 81 -10.67 0.38 -9.70
CA THR A 81 -11.31 0.35 -8.39
C THR A 81 -11.19 -1.02 -7.75
N VAL A 82 -11.50 -2.09 -8.48
CA VAL A 82 -11.36 -3.46 -7.96
C VAL A 82 -9.91 -3.75 -7.57
N GLY A 83 -8.94 -3.39 -8.41
CA GLY A 83 -7.51 -3.59 -8.13
C GLY A 83 -7.02 -2.83 -6.90
N LEU A 84 -7.47 -1.59 -6.69
CA LEU A 84 -7.15 -0.84 -5.48
C LEU A 84 -7.78 -1.46 -4.23
N THR A 85 -9.06 -1.82 -4.30
CA THR A 85 -9.78 -2.37 -3.14
C THR A 85 -9.22 -3.73 -2.75
N THR A 86 -9.03 -4.65 -3.71
CA THR A 86 -8.44 -5.97 -3.40
C THR A 86 -6.98 -5.87 -3.03
N GLY A 87 -6.24 -4.93 -3.63
CA GLY A 87 -4.85 -4.66 -3.28
C GLY A 87 -4.68 -4.30 -1.80
N PHE A 88 -5.62 -3.60 -1.19
CA PHE A 88 -5.57 -3.30 0.24
C PHE A 88 -5.68 -4.57 1.12
N PHE A 89 -6.52 -5.53 0.71
CA PHE A 89 -6.67 -6.82 1.38
C PHE A 89 -5.56 -7.81 1.05
N MET A 90 -4.77 -7.55 0.01
CA MET A 90 -3.56 -8.28 -0.35
C MET A 90 -2.36 -7.64 0.35
N ASN A 91 -2.24 -7.85 1.65
CA ASN A 91 -1.20 -7.20 2.44
C ASN A 91 -0.61 -8.18 3.45
N LEU A 92 0.70 -8.12 3.69
CA LEU A 92 1.30 -8.74 4.87
C LEU A 92 0.60 -8.26 6.15
N TYR A 93 0.16 -7.00 6.16
CA TYR A 93 -0.51 -6.39 7.29
C TYR A 93 -2.00 -6.73 7.42
N PHE A 94 -2.61 -7.45 6.49
CA PHE A 94 -4.01 -7.84 6.59
C PHE A 94 -4.22 -9.29 6.15
N PRO A 95 -4.75 -10.18 7.01
CA PRO A 95 -5.30 -9.90 8.34
C PRO A 95 -4.22 -9.75 9.45
N TRP A 96 -2.92 -9.76 9.16
CA TRP A 96 -1.91 -10.03 10.20
C TRP A 96 -1.39 -8.83 11.01
N TYR A 97 -1.70 -7.57 10.68
CA TYR A 97 -1.18 -6.43 11.45
C TYR A 97 -2.01 -6.13 12.67
N GLN A 98 -3.31 -5.81 12.52
CA GLN A 98 -4.16 -5.62 13.68
C GLN A 98 -4.60 -6.98 14.26
N PRO A 99 -5.41 -7.80 13.56
CA PRO A 99 -5.80 -9.11 14.08
C PRO A 99 -4.59 -9.98 14.43
N GLY A 100 -3.60 -10.07 13.53
CA GLY A 100 -2.40 -10.86 13.79
C GLY A 100 -1.53 -10.33 14.93
N ALA A 101 -1.35 -9.01 15.13
CA ALA A 101 -0.63 -8.54 16.32
C ALA A 101 -1.36 -8.93 17.61
N GLU A 102 -2.68 -8.79 17.65
CA GLU A 102 -3.45 -9.20 18.83
C GLU A 102 -3.38 -10.72 19.05
N PHE A 103 -3.45 -11.53 17.99
CA PHE A 103 -3.32 -12.99 18.09
C PHE A 103 -1.91 -13.40 18.53
N THR A 104 -0.88 -12.81 17.95
CA THR A 104 0.52 -13.15 18.25
C THR A 104 0.96 -12.62 19.62
N SER A 105 0.38 -11.52 20.09
CA SER A 105 0.62 -10.99 21.44
C SER A 105 0.35 -12.03 22.53
N ARG A 106 -0.60 -12.95 22.29
CA ARG A 106 -1.00 -14.00 23.24
C ARG A 106 0.14 -14.93 23.61
N TYR A 107 1.14 -15.07 22.75
CA TYR A 107 2.32 -15.90 23.01
C TYR A 107 3.65 -15.14 23.04
N ILE A 108 3.73 -13.94 22.44
CA ILE A 108 4.92 -13.06 22.53
C ILE A 108 4.96 -12.35 23.90
N ASN A 109 3.82 -11.84 24.39
CA ASN A 109 3.71 -11.15 25.67
C ASN A 109 2.40 -11.52 26.39
N PRO A 110 2.29 -12.75 26.90
CA PRO A 110 1.03 -13.31 27.41
C PRO A 110 0.45 -12.52 28.58
N GLU A 111 1.29 -12.04 29.50
CA GLU A 111 0.85 -11.33 30.71
C GLU A 111 0.12 -10.03 30.37
N ASN A 112 0.75 -9.19 29.54
CA ASN A 112 0.14 -7.93 29.10
C ASN A 112 -1.04 -8.20 28.16
N SER A 113 -0.93 -9.21 27.28
CA SER A 113 -1.99 -9.53 26.35
C SER A 113 -3.27 -9.94 27.07
N ILE A 114 -3.20 -10.87 28.03
CA ILE A 114 -4.37 -11.33 28.79
C ILE A 114 -4.97 -10.19 29.62
N LYS A 115 -4.12 -9.30 30.15
CA LYS A 115 -4.55 -8.16 30.95
C LYS A 115 -5.28 -7.08 30.16
N TYR A 116 -4.79 -6.74 28.96
CA TYR A 116 -5.26 -5.57 28.21
C TYR A 116 -6.08 -5.91 26.97
N ILE A 117 -5.97 -7.13 26.42
CA ILE A 117 -6.65 -7.54 25.20
C ILE A 117 -7.82 -8.47 25.56
N PRO A 118 -9.07 -8.03 25.36
CA PRO A 118 -10.24 -8.84 25.66
C PRO A 118 -10.28 -10.15 24.89
N SER A 119 -10.92 -11.17 25.46
CA SER A 119 -11.06 -12.51 24.85
C SER A 119 -11.86 -12.52 23.54
N PHE A 120 -12.73 -11.53 23.32
CA PHE A 120 -13.46 -11.40 22.05
C PHE A 120 -12.61 -10.81 20.92
N VAL A 121 -11.42 -10.25 21.21
CA VAL A 121 -10.51 -9.66 20.21
C VAL A 121 -9.46 -10.68 19.75
N ALA A 122 -9.01 -11.55 20.66
CA ALA A 122 -8.01 -12.57 20.38
C ALA A 122 -8.31 -13.85 21.16
N PRO A 123 -8.11 -15.03 20.54
CA PRO A 123 -8.40 -16.32 21.17
C PRO A 123 -7.47 -16.57 22.38
N PRO A 124 -7.73 -17.63 23.17
CA PRO A 124 -6.85 -18.04 24.26
C PRO A 124 -5.42 -18.33 23.78
N ARG A 125 -4.45 -18.22 24.69
CA ARG A 125 -3.02 -18.45 24.41
C ARG A 125 -2.75 -19.80 23.76
N GLU A 126 -3.30 -20.87 24.33
CA GLU A 126 -3.10 -22.25 23.85
C GLU A 126 -3.58 -22.42 22.40
N VAL A 127 -4.64 -21.70 22.02
CA VAL A 127 -5.19 -21.68 20.67
C VAL A 127 -4.33 -20.83 19.73
N ALA A 128 -3.81 -19.71 20.21
CA ALA A 128 -2.96 -18.82 19.42
C ALA A 128 -1.56 -19.40 19.16
N GLU A 129 -0.97 -20.12 20.11
CA GLU A 129 0.34 -20.78 19.97
C GLU A 129 0.34 -21.82 18.83
N ASN A 130 -0.81 -22.43 18.55
CA ASN A 130 -0.98 -23.36 17.43
C ASN A 130 -0.68 -22.73 16.06
N LEU A 131 -0.74 -21.40 15.93
CA LEU A 131 -0.35 -20.70 14.70
C LEU A 131 1.15 -20.83 14.40
N LEU A 132 2.00 -21.01 15.41
CA LEU A 132 3.45 -21.14 15.25
C LEU A 132 3.83 -22.51 14.68
N TYR A 133 3.19 -23.55 15.19
CA TYR A 133 3.58 -24.93 14.90
C TYR A 133 2.79 -25.54 13.75
N GLY A 134 1.70 -24.89 13.32
CA GLY A 134 0.77 -25.43 12.33
C GLY A 134 -0.03 -26.59 12.92
N ASN A 135 -1.29 -26.34 13.28
CA ASN A 135 -2.14 -27.36 13.88
C ASN A 135 -3.05 -28.03 12.82
N PRO A 136 -3.09 -29.38 12.74
CA PRO A 136 -4.02 -30.10 11.86
C PRO A 136 -5.50 -29.94 12.24
N TYR A 137 -5.82 -29.54 13.47
CA TYR A 137 -7.18 -29.32 13.96
C TYR A 137 -7.35 -27.88 14.48
N ILE A 138 -8.17 -27.08 13.78
CA ILE A 138 -8.46 -25.70 14.16
C ILE A 138 -9.69 -25.69 15.10
N PRO A 139 -9.57 -25.23 16.36
CA PRO A 139 -10.71 -25.12 17.27
C PRO A 139 -11.60 -23.92 16.89
N TRP A 140 -12.49 -24.13 15.92
CA TRP A 140 -13.33 -23.07 15.34
C TRP A 140 -14.21 -22.34 16.36
N SER A 141 -14.58 -22.99 17.47
CA SER A 141 -15.36 -22.36 18.55
C SER A 141 -14.63 -21.16 19.15
N ASP A 142 -13.33 -21.29 19.39
CA ASP A 142 -12.51 -20.25 20.02
C ASP A 142 -12.15 -19.13 19.04
N TRP A 143 -12.07 -19.47 17.75
CA TRP A 143 -11.81 -18.52 16.68
C TRP A 143 -13.05 -17.74 16.24
N PHE A 144 -14.25 -18.29 16.42
CA PHE A 144 -15.48 -17.71 15.89
C PHE A 144 -15.70 -16.28 16.40
N ILE A 145 -15.59 -16.06 17.71
CA ILE A 145 -15.85 -14.75 18.31
C ILE A 145 -14.81 -13.71 17.83
N PRO A 146 -13.48 -13.95 17.93
CA PRO A 146 -12.48 -13.04 17.36
C PRO A 146 -12.68 -12.74 15.88
N VAL A 147 -12.92 -13.77 15.05
CA VAL A 147 -13.12 -13.59 13.61
C VAL A 147 -14.34 -12.73 13.32
N MET A 148 -15.46 -12.98 13.99
CA MET A 148 -16.67 -12.18 13.85
C MET A 148 -16.47 -10.74 14.31
N PHE A 149 -15.77 -10.52 15.42
CA PHE A 149 -15.43 -9.18 15.90
C PHE A 149 -14.65 -8.40 14.83
N TRP A 150 -13.56 -8.96 14.31
CA TRP A 150 -12.75 -8.31 13.29
C TRP A 150 -13.51 -8.08 11.99
N TRP A 151 -14.35 -9.02 11.58
CA TRP A 151 -15.20 -8.84 10.40
C TRP A 151 -16.20 -7.70 10.59
N ILE A 152 -16.93 -7.66 11.71
CA ILE A 152 -17.88 -6.58 12.04
C ILE A 152 -17.15 -5.24 12.10
N TYR A 153 -16.01 -5.19 12.78
CA TYR A 153 -15.19 -3.98 12.89
C TYR A 153 -14.83 -3.42 11.50
N GLN A 154 -14.38 -4.28 10.58
CA GLN A 154 -14.04 -3.88 9.21
C GLN A 154 -15.25 -3.41 8.40
N VAL A 155 -16.40 -4.09 8.53
CA VAL A 155 -17.64 -3.68 7.86
C VAL A 155 -18.11 -2.33 8.36
N VAL A 156 -18.16 -2.14 9.68
CA VAL A 156 -18.57 -0.87 10.32
C VAL A 156 -17.63 0.25 9.91
N PHE A 157 -16.32 0.02 9.96
CA PHE A 157 -15.32 1.01 9.54
C PHE A 157 -15.46 1.36 8.05
N SER A 158 -15.70 0.37 7.19
CA SER A 158 -15.94 0.59 5.76
C SER A 158 -17.19 1.44 5.51
N LEU A 159 -18.30 1.13 6.19
CA LEU A 159 -19.54 1.92 6.09
C LEU A 159 -19.34 3.35 6.62
N PHE A 160 -18.59 3.51 7.70
CA PHE A 160 -18.23 4.82 8.24
C PHE A 160 -17.41 5.63 7.23
N MET A 161 -16.40 5.02 6.60
CA MET A 161 -15.58 5.68 5.58
C MET A 161 -16.39 6.02 4.33
N ILE A 162 -17.26 5.12 3.86
CA ILE A 162 -18.17 5.40 2.72
C ILE A 162 -19.11 6.56 3.05
N SER A 163 -19.66 6.59 4.26
CA SER A 163 -20.54 7.67 4.72
C SER A 163 -19.80 9.01 4.78
N THR A 164 -18.59 9.01 5.34
CA THR A 164 -17.70 10.17 5.42
C THR A 164 -17.37 10.70 4.03
N VAL A 165 -16.91 9.83 3.12
CA VAL A 165 -16.61 10.21 1.73
C VAL A 165 -17.85 10.74 1.03
N SER A 166 -19.04 10.16 1.27
CA SER A 166 -20.29 10.62 0.64
C SER A 166 -20.67 12.04 1.08
N ILE A 167 -20.47 12.38 2.36
CA ILE A 167 -20.71 13.72 2.90
C ILE A 167 -19.72 14.72 2.29
N PHE A 168 -18.43 14.38 2.29
CA PHE A 168 -17.39 15.29 1.81
C PHE A 168 -17.24 15.31 0.29
N ARG A 169 -17.87 14.38 -0.43
CA ARG A 169 -17.79 14.26 -1.90
C ARG A 169 -18.07 15.58 -2.60
N GLN A 170 -19.15 16.27 -2.21
CA GLN A 170 -19.53 17.53 -2.83
C GLN A 170 -18.47 18.62 -2.59
N PHE A 171 -17.96 18.72 -1.37
CA PHE A 171 -16.94 19.70 -1.05
C PHE A 171 -15.62 19.40 -1.76
N TRP A 172 -15.16 18.16 -1.69
CA TRP A 172 -13.86 17.79 -2.24
C TRP A 172 -13.83 17.74 -3.76
N ILE A 173 -14.88 17.24 -4.41
CA ILE A 173 -14.92 17.06 -5.86
C ILE A 173 -15.50 18.30 -6.55
N ASP A 174 -16.66 18.78 -6.11
CA ASP A 174 -17.42 19.79 -6.86
C ASP A 174 -16.98 21.22 -6.49
N VAL A 175 -16.71 21.49 -5.21
CA VAL A 175 -16.33 22.83 -4.71
C VAL A 175 -14.82 23.07 -4.77
N GLU A 176 -14.03 22.28 -4.05
CA GLU A 176 -12.58 22.46 -3.90
C GLU A 176 -11.78 21.87 -5.05
N LYS A 177 -12.37 20.89 -5.79
CA LYS A 177 -11.72 20.17 -6.88
C LYS A 177 -10.35 19.63 -6.48
N MET A 178 -10.31 18.98 -5.31
CA MET A 178 -9.08 18.45 -4.76
C MET A 178 -8.43 17.48 -5.76
N PRO A 179 -7.12 17.64 -6.02
CA PRO A 179 -6.41 16.70 -6.87
C PRO A 179 -6.31 15.35 -6.15
N PHE A 180 -6.57 14.26 -6.87
CA PHE A 180 -6.33 12.89 -6.41
C PHE A 180 -5.07 12.36 -7.10
N PRO A 181 -3.86 12.54 -6.54
CA PRO A 181 -2.61 12.36 -7.27
C PRO A 181 -2.44 10.95 -7.84
N GLN A 182 -2.81 9.93 -7.05
CA GLN A 182 -2.74 8.53 -7.48
C GLN A 182 -3.75 8.20 -8.59
N THR A 183 -4.96 8.74 -8.50
CA THR A 183 -6.01 8.54 -9.51
C THR A 183 -5.73 9.33 -10.79
N ALA A 184 -5.11 10.51 -10.69
CA ALA A 184 -4.68 11.29 -11.84
C ALA A 184 -3.65 10.53 -12.69
N MET A 185 -2.69 9.83 -12.05
CA MET A 185 -1.76 8.95 -12.77
C MET A 185 -2.51 7.82 -13.50
N ALA A 186 -3.46 7.17 -12.84
CA ALA A 186 -4.24 6.10 -13.44
C ALA A 186 -5.09 6.61 -14.62
N TYR A 187 -5.70 7.78 -14.46
CA TYR A 187 -6.48 8.44 -15.50
C TYR A 187 -5.63 8.74 -16.73
N GLU A 188 -4.43 9.28 -16.57
CA GLU A 188 -3.52 9.55 -17.68
C GLU A 188 -3.09 8.25 -18.39
N ILE A 189 -2.82 7.18 -17.63
CA ILE A 189 -2.52 5.86 -18.23
C ILE A 189 -3.74 5.35 -19.03
N VAL A 190 -4.96 5.43 -18.48
CA VAL A 190 -6.19 4.99 -19.16
C VAL A 190 -6.43 5.84 -20.41
N ARG A 191 -6.30 7.16 -20.33
CA ARG A 191 -6.43 8.07 -21.48
C ARG A 191 -5.44 7.74 -22.59
N MET A 192 -4.18 7.47 -22.25
CA MET A 192 -3.14 7.08 -23.22
C MET A 192 -3.40 5.70 -23.85
N THR A 193 -3.98 4.76 -23.10
CA THR A 193 -4.12 3.35 -23.53
C THR A 193 -5.46 3.05 -24.20
N VAL A 194 -6.55 3.57 -23.64
CA VAL A 194 -7.94 3.29 -24.02
C VAL A 194 -8.47 4.30 -25.01
N GLU A 195 -8.34 5.59 -24.71
CA GLU A 195 -9.00 6.65 -25.50
C GLU A 195 -8.23 7.00 -26.78
N ARG A 196 -6.98 6.52 -26.90
CA ARG A 196 -6.11 6.68 -28.09
C ARG A 196 -6.18 8.10 -28.66
N GLU A 197 -6.27 9.11 -27.80
CA GLU A 197 -6.16 10.49 -28.26
C GLU A 197 -4.88 10.60 -29.09
N LYS A 198 -4.97 11.29 -30.23
CA LYS A 198 -3.91 11.39 -31.25
C LYS A 198 -2.64 12.02 -30.65
N TYR A 199 -1.84 11.25 -29.91
CA TYR A 199 -0.47 11.57 -29.61
C TYR A 199 0.39 10.30 -29.57
N LYS A 200 1.46 10.42 -30.36
CA LYS A 200 2.71 9.67 -30.51
C LYS A 200 2.97 8.60 -29.45
N ARG A 201 3.51 7.45 -29.92
CA ARG A 201 4.33 6.46 -29.18
C ARG A 201 4.64 6.89 -27.74
N LEU A 202 4.32 6.03 -26.75
CA LEU A 202 4.79 6.08 -25.35
C LEU A 202 5.81 7.21 -25.13
N SER A 203 5.36 8.30 -24.50
CA SER A 203 6.13 9.54 -24.46
C SER A 203 7.57 9.27 -23.97
N ARG A 204 8.56 9.98 -24.53
CA ARG A 204 9.97 9.82 -24.10
C ARG A 204 10.12 9.86 -22.57
N PRO A 205 9.44 10.77 -21.83
CA PRO A 205 9.47 10.77 -20.37
C PRO A 205 8.94 9.48 -19.73
N PHE A 206 7.86 8.90 -20.27
CA PHE A 206 7.32 7.63 -19.77
C PHE A 206 8.32 6.48 -19.95
N ILE A 207 8.96 6.39 -21.12
CA ILE A 207 9.98 5.36 -21.39
C ILE A 207 11.20 5.55 -20.49
N ILE A 208 11.65 6.79 -20.29
CA ILE A 208 12.75 7.09 -19.36
C ILE A 208 12.37 6.66 -17.94
N GLY A 209 11.17 6.99 -17.46
CA GLY A 209 10.66 6.57 -16.15
C GLY A 209 10.59 5.05 -16.00
N LEU A 210 10.12 4.34 -17.04
CA LEU A 210 10.08 2.88 -17.07
C LEU A 210 11.48 2.28 -16.99
N ILE A 211 12.43 2.78 -17.79
CA ILE A 211 13.82 2.30 -17.78
C ILE A 211 14.47 2.58 -16.43
N LEU A 212 14.35 3.80 -15.89
CA LEU A 212 14.89 4.14 -14.57
C LEU A 212 14.27 3.26 -13.46
N GLY A 213 12.96 3.05 -13.50
CA GLY A 213 12.25 2.16 -12.59
C GLY A 213 12.80 0.73 -12.65
N LEU A 214 12.97 0.17 -13.84
CA LEU A 214 13.52 -1.17 -14.02
C LEU A 214 15.00 -1.24 -13.58
N THR A 215 15.82 -0.27 -13.95
CA THR A 215 17.25 -0.22 -13.59
C THR A 215 17.45 -0.13 -12.08
N ILE A 216 16.52 0.43 -11.32
CA ILE A 216 16.61 0.50 -9.85
C ILE A 216 15.97 -0.73 -9.21
N GLN A 217 14.75 -1.09 -9.62
CA GLN A 217 14.00 -2.15 -8.97
C GLN A 217 14.51 -3.56 -9.29
N VAL A 218 15.07 -3.80 -10.48
CA VAL A 218 15.59 -5.13 -10.84
C VAL A 218 16.83 -5.48 -10.01
N PRO A 219 17.86 -4.63 -9.87
CA PRO A 219 18.98 -4.94 -8.99
C PRO A 219 18.59 -5.13 -7.53
N ILE A 220 17.64 -4.34 -7.00
CA ILE A 220 17.12 -4.53 -5.63
C ILE A 220 16.45 -5.90 -5.51
N PHE A 221 15.59 -6.26 -6.48
CA PHE A 221 14.91 -7.56 -6.49
C PHE A 221 15.91 -8.72 -6.54
N MET A 222 16.90 -8.62 -7.44
CA MET A 222 17.95 -9.62 -7.60
C MET A 222 18.81 -9.75 -6.35
N ALA A 223 19.20 -8.63 -5.73
CA ALA A 223 19.95 -8.63 -4.47
C ALA A 223 19.11 -9.23 -3.31
N LEU A 224 17.81 -9.00 -3.24
CA LEU A 224 17.00 -9.58 -2.17
C LEU A 224 16.64 -11.06 -2.41
N THR A 225 16.61 -11.51 -3.67
CA THR A 225 16.24 -12.88 -4.04
C THR A 225 17.45 -13.82 -4.08
N PHE A 226 18.58 -13.35 -4.59
CA PHE A 226 19.77 -14.17 -4.83
C PHE A 226 20.94 -13.68 -3.95
N PRO A 227 21.36 -14.44 -2.92
CA PRO A 227 22.45 -14.04 -2.02
C PRO A 227 23.76 -13.68 -2.74
N TRP A 228 24.05 -14.32 -3.88
CA TRP A 228 25.25 -14.09 -4.68
C TRP A 228 25.22 -12.81 -5.53
N PHE A 229 24.03 -12.24 -5.80
CA PHE A 229 23.93 -11.02 -6.61
C PHE A 229 24.43 -9.81 -5.81
N PRO A 230 25.22 -8.91 -6.41
CA PRO A 230 25.81 -7.78 -5.71
C PRO A 230 24.75 -6.78 -5.23
N ASP A 231 24.90 -6.32 -3.98
CA ASP A 231 24.02 -5.31 -3.39
C ASP A 231 24.47 -3.89 -3.73
N ILE A 232 24.24 -3.48 -4.98
CA ILE A 232 24.69 -2.19 -5.54
C ILE A 232 24.18 -0.99 -4.73
N TYR A 233 22.97 -1.09 -4.17
CA TYR A 233 22.28 -0.01 -3.47
C TYR A 233 22.28 -0.18 -1.94
N ALA A 234 23.06 -1.13 -1.40
CA ALA A 234 23.13 -1.44 0.02
C ALA A 234 21.74 -1.71 0.64
N TRP A 235 20.86 -2.45 -0.06
CA TRP A 235 19.50 -2.75 0.38
C TRP A 235 19.43 -3.85 1.46
N ARG A 236 20.49 -4.64 1.63
CA ARG A 236 20.60 -5.67 2.67
C ARG A 236 21.14 -5.12 3.99
N THR A 237 21.84 -3.99 3.95
CA THR A 237 22.50 -3.40 5.12
C THR A 237 21.83 -2.10 5.53
N ASN A 238 21.57 -1.95 6.84
CA ASN A 238 21.01 -0.74 7.45
C ASN A 238 19.77 -0.16 6.71
N THR A 239 18.97 -1.03 6.11
CA THR A 239 17.83 -0.64 5.28
C THR A 239 16.63 -1.48 5.64
N CYS A 240 15.56 -0.82 6.06
CA CYS A 240 14.24 -1.43 6.23
C CYS A 240 13.61 -1.68 4.86
N GLY A 241 12.70 -2.67 4.77
CA GLY A 241 12.04 -3.11 3.54
C GLY A 241 11.78 -2.00 2.53
N PHE A 242 10.99 -0.99 2.89
CA PHE A 242 10.59 0.12 2.00
C PHE A 242 11.66 1.17 1.70
N GLY A 243 12.94 0.85 1.92
CA GLY A 243 14.09 1.72 1.62
C GLY A 243 14.36 2.79 2.67
N ALA A 244 13.76 2.69 3.86
CA ALA A 244 14.10 3.56 4.98
C ALA A 244 15.43 3.13 5.62
N THR A 245 16.33 4.09 5.79
CA THR A 245 17.60 3.94 6.48
C THR A 245 17.60 4.84 7.71
N TRP A 246 18.00 4.30 8.85
CA TRP A 246 18.14 5.08 10.08
C TRP A 246 19.49 5.81 10.09
N VAL A 247 19.51 6.95 10.76
CA VAL A 247 20.73 7.71 10.98
C VAL A 247 21.52 7.01 12.09
N THR A 248 22.69 6.47 11.73
CA THR A 248 23.58 5.80 12.67
C THR A 248 24.41 6.82 13.47
N PRO A 249 24.91 6.48 14.66
CA PRO A 249 25.69 7.42 15.48
C PRO A 249 26.96 7.96 14.82
N ASP A 250 27.51 7.24 13.85
CA ASP A 250 28.67 7.63 13.03
C ASP A 250 28.32 8.59 11.88
N SER A 251 27.03 8.81 11.61
CA SER A 251 26.58 9.74 10.57
C SER A 251 26.76 11.19 11.02
N PRO A 252 27.23 12.10 10.15
CA PRO A 252 27.25 13.53 10.46
C PRO A 252 25.85 14.11 10.74
N LEU A 253 24.80 13.43 10.27
CA LEU A 253 23.40 13.80 10.54
C LEU A 253 22.89 13.37 11.92
N ALA A 254 23.65 12.55 12.67
CA ALA A 254 23.26 12.11 14.01
C ALA A 254 23.15 13.26 15.02
N THR A 255 23.76 14.40 14.71
CA THR A 255 23.68 15.63 15.53
C THR A 255 22.30 16.30 15.46
N VAL A 256 21.49 15.98 14.46
CA VAL A 256 20.15 16.55 14.26
C VAL A 256 19.12 15.62 14.88
N VAL A 257 18.66 15.93 16.08
CA VAL A 257 17.85 15.04 16.92
C VAL A 257 16.52 14.64 16.27
N GLY A 258 15.88 15.59 15.59
CA GLY A 258 14.61 15.35 14.89
C GLY A 258 14.75 14.58 13.57
N PHE A 259 15.97 14.30 13.11
CA PHE A 259 16.24 13.64 11.83
C PHE A 259 16.75 12.21 12.05
N GLN A 260 15.81 11.26 12.16
CA GLN A 260 16.14 9.88 12.53
C GLN A 260 16.18 8.90 11.36
N LEU A 261 15.42 9.18 10.30
CA LEU A 261 15.19 8.26 9.19
C LEU A 261 15.15 9.04 7.88
N PHE A 262 15.72 8.48 6.82
CA PHE A 262 15.53 8.95 5.45
C PHE A 262 15.23 7.78 4.53
N ASN A 263 14.52 8.05 3.43
CA ASN A 263 14.15 7.02 2.47
C ASN A 263 14.97 7.15 1.19
N LYS A 264 15.69 6.09 0.82
CA LYS A 264 16.48 6.02 -0.42
C LYS A 264 15.72 5.39 -1.60
N TRP A 265 14.45 5.03 -1.42
CA TRP A 265 13.60 4.44 -2.45
C TRP A 265 13.00 5.54 -3.36
N PRO A 266 13.37 5.60 -4.65
CA PRO A 266 12.94 6.69 -5.52
C PRO A 266 11.43 6.91 -5.65
N PRO A 267 10.55 5.88 -5.58
CA PRO A 267 9.10 6.09 -5.61
C PRO A 267 8.58 7.05 -4.54
N PHE A 268 9.20 7.11 -3.36
CA PHE A 268 8.84 8.10 -2.34
C PHE A 268 9.07 9.52 -2.84
N ALA A 269 10.23 9.79 -3.44
CA ALA A 269 10.51 11.09 -4.05
C ALA A 269 9.59 11.38 -5.25
N ALA A 270 9.31 10.37 -6.08
CA ALA A 270 8.46 10.49 -7.26
C ALA A 270 7.03 10.94 -6.92
N VAL A 271 6.44 10.41 -5.86
CA VAL A 271 5.07 10.77 -5.44
C VAL A 271 4.97 12.22 -4.97
N PHE A 272 6.03 12.78 -4.38
CA PHE A 272 6.05 14.20 -4.00
C PHE A 272 5.96 15.15 -5.21
N TYR A 273 6.40 14.74 -6.41
CA TYR A 273 6.19 15.54 -7.62
C TYR A 273 4.72 15.66 -8.04
N LEU A 274 3.84 14.81 -7.49
CA LEU A 274 2.40 14.88 -7.75
C LEU A 274 1.67 15.82 -6.79
N ALA A 275 2.32 16.24 -5.69
CA ALA A 275 1.73 17.16 -4.73
C ALA A 275 1.89 18.62 -5.19
N PRO A 276 0.93 19.52 -4.89
CA PRO A 276 1.05 20.93 -5.23
C PRO A 276 2.22 21.59 -4.51
N LEU A 277 2.97 22.47 -5.20
CA LEU A 277 4.14 23.14 -4.64
C LEU A 277 3.84 23.87 -3.32
N SER A 278 2.67 24.51 -3.19
CA SER A 278 2.26 25.17 -1.94
C SER A 278 2.19 24.21 -0.74
N VAL A 279 1.74 22.98 -0.96
CA VAL A 279 1.69 21.93 0.06
C VAL A 279 3.09 21.45 0.39
N LEU A 280 3.96 21.20 -0.61
CA LEU A 280 5.35 20.83 -0.35
C LEU A 280 6.10 21.93 0.42
N THR A 281 5.94 23.19 0.04
CA THR A 281 6.58 24.32 0.73
C THR A 281 6.11 24.44 2.17
N SER A 282 4.80 24.31 2.41
CA SER A 282 4.24 24.32 3.77
C SER A 282 4.78 23.14 4.60
N PHE A 283 4.78 21.94 4.03
CA PHE A 283 5.32 20.74 4.68
C PHE A 283 6.80 20.90 5.03
N MET A 284 7.62 21.41 4.11
CA MET A 284 9.04 21.66 4.35
C MET A 284 9.27 22.71 5.43
N LEU A 285 8.48 23.80 5.44
CA LEU A 285 8.56 24.83 6.49
C LEU A 285 8.25 24.22 7.87
N TRP A 286 7.14 23.49 8.00
CA TRP A 286 6.76 22.87 9.27
C TRP A 286 7.72 21.77 9.70
N PHE A 287 8.29 21.03 8.76
CA PHE A 287 9.34 20.06 9.04
C PHE A 287 10.60 20.75 9.62
N LEU A 288 11.01 21.89 9.07
CA LEU A 288 12.13 22.68 9.62
C LEU A 288 11.82 23.21 11.02
N VAL A 289 10.61 23.73 11.25
CA VAL A 289 10.16 24.17 12.58
C VAL A 289 10.20 23.00 13.57
N TYR A 290 9.73 21.82 13.17
CA TYR A 290 9.80 20.60 13.98
C TYR A 290 11.25 20.23 14.31
N LEU A 291 12.17 20.27 13.35
CA LEU A 291 13.58 19.98 13.59
C LEU A 291 14.19 20.95 14.61
N ILE A 292 13.94 22.26 14.47
CA ILE A 292 14.42 23.28 15.40
C ILE A 292 13.84 23.06 16.79
N ALA A 293 12.52 22.88 16.90
CA ALA A 293 11.85 22.67 18.17
C ALA A 293 12.34 21.39 18.88
N SER A 294 12.53 20.30 18.13
CA SER A 294 13.08 19.04 18.67
C SER A 294 14.50 19.22 19.19
N GLN A 295 15.32 19.98 18.46
CA GLN A 295 16.69 20.27 18.87
C GLN A 295 16.72 21.12 20.15
N VAL A 296 15.88 22.15 20.23
CA VAL A 296 15.76 23.01 21.43
C VAL A 296 15.28 22.19 22.63
N ALA A 297 14.23 21.39 22.46
CA ALA A 297 13.71 20.51 23.51
C ALA A 297 14.80 19.56 24.02
N TYR A 298 15.53 18.89 23.12
CA TYR A 298 16.61 17.99 23.50
C TYR A 298 17.72 18.67 24.34
N TYR A 299 18.07 19.92 24.03
CA TYR A 299 19.05 20.67 24.83
C TYR A 299 18.49 21.20 26.15
N MET A 300 17.18 21.35 26.27
CA MET A 300 16.51 21.80 27.50
C MET A 300 16.22 20.65 28.48
N GLY A 301 16.25 19.40 28.02
CA GLY A 301 15.92 18.19 28.81
C GLY A 301 14.44 17.83 28.75
#